data_AF-A0A7R9VZ84-F1
#
_entry.id   AF-A0A7R9VZ84-F1
#
_cell.length_a   1.000
_cell.length_b   1.000
_cell.length_c   1.000
_cell.angle_alpha   90.00
_cell.angle_beta   90.00
_cell.angle_gamma   90.00
#
_symmetry.space_group_name_H-M   'P 1'
#
loop_
_entity.id
_entity.type
_entity.pdbx_description
1 polymer ?
#
loop_
_entity_poly.entity_id
_entity_poly.type
_entity_poly.pdbx_seq_one_letter_code
_entity_poly.pdbx_strand_id
1 'polypeptide(L)'
;VWVGIMIIYSMIQVKWPFSAAQYFAVSTCSTGGHMPIPDDSPEWLFGLTGFFAALGVPLMGVAMGSLGALLMERRDDLDELKEVIEADVTAEELLDLQRFGLEDGDGEIDRAE
;
A
#
# COMPACT_ATOMS: atom_id res chain seq x y z
N VAL A 1 15.73 1.56 2.80
CA VAL A 1 17.21 1.56 2.83
C VAL A 1 17.81 1.49 1.42
N TRP A 2 17.46 0.49 0.60
CA TRP A 2 18.04 0.30 -0.75
C TRP A 2 17.97 1.55 -1.65
N VAL A 3 16.77 2.13 -1.81
CA VAL A 3 16.57 3.38 -2.57
C VAL A 3 17.40 4.53 -1.99
N GLY A 4 17.49 4.63 -0.66
CA GLY A 4 18.28 5.67 0.00
C GLY A 4 19.79 5.60 -0.32
N ILE A 5 20.35 4.39 -0.43
CA ILE A 5 21.75 4.20 -0.84
C ILE A 5 21.96 4.73 -2.26
N MET A 6 21.04 4.42 -3.17
CA MET A 6 21.09 4.91 -4.56
C MET A 6 20.98 6.44 -4.64
N ILE A 7 20.14 7.06 -3.81
CA ILE A 7 20.04 8.54 -3.72
C ILE A 7 21.37 9.15 -3.31
N ILE A 8 21.97 8.65 -2.22
CA ILE A 8 23.26 9.16 -1.71
C ILE A 8 24.36 8.99 -2.77
N TYR A 9 24.41 7.83 -3.41
CA TYR A 9 25.31 7.55 -4.52
C TYR A 9 25.16 8.57 -5.66
N SER A 10 23.94 8.85 -6.13
CA SER A 10 23.68 9.79 -7.20
C SER A 10 24.05 11.24 -6.82
N MET A 11 23.87 11.61 -5.55
CA MET A 11 24.32 12.91 -5.06
C MET A 11 25.85 13.02 -4.99
N ILE A 12 26.56 11.95 -4.65
CA ILE A 12 28.03 11.98 -4.49
C ILE A 12 28.73 11.88 -5.83
N GLN A 13 28.31 10.96 -6.70
CA GLN A 13 29.00 10.64 -7.95
C GLN A 13 28.53 11.52 -9.09
N VAL A 14 27.21 11.63 -9.27
CA VAL A 14 26.61 12.42 -10.37
C VAL A 14 26.45 13.90 -9.98
N LYS A 15 26.65 14.24 -8.70
CA LYS A 15 26.54 15.61 -8.15
C LYS A 15 25.15 16.24 -8.31
N TRP A 16 24.13 15.40 -8.40
CA TRP A 16 22.76 15.88 -8.51
C TRP A 16 22.23 16.42 -7.18
N PRO A 17 21.34 17.44 -7.21
CA PRO A 17 20.60 17.84 -6.03
C PRO A 17 19.70 16.68 -5.56
N PHE A 18 19.36 16.67 -4.27
CA PHE A 18 18.52 15.63 -3.67
C PHE A 18 17.23 15.38 -4.47
N SER A 19 16.61 16.44 -5.01
CA SER A 19 15.39 16.34 -5.82
C SER A 19 15.54 15.52 -7.10
N ALA A 20 16.66 15.66 -7.80
CA ALA A 20 16.95 14.86 -8.99
C ALA A 20 17.43 13.46 -8.61
N ALA A 21 18.23 13.33 -7.55
CA ALA A 21 18.72 12.04 -7.07
C ALA A 21 17.58 11.13 -6.57
N GLN A 22 16.59 11.66 -5.84
CA GLN A 22 15.40 10.90 -5.44
C GLN A 22 14.57 10.47 -6.64
N TYR A 23 14.38 11.37 -7.62
CA TYR A 23 13.60 11.08 -8.81
C TYR A 23 14.25 9.95 -9.62
N PHE A 24 15.56 10.05 -9.82
CA PHE A 24 16.36 9.00 -10.43
C PHE A 24 16.20 7.66 -9.70
N ALA A 25 16.50 7.61 -8.40
CA ALA A 25 16.49 6.36 -7.66
C ALA A 25 15.12 5.68 -7.64
N VAL A 26 14.04 6.44 -7.45
CA VAL A 26 12.67 5.93 -7.48
C VAL A 26 12.30 5.46 -8.88
N SER A 27 12.53 6.28 -9.91
CA SER A 27 12.18 5.94 -11.29
C SER A 27 12.94 4.70 -11.79
N THR A 28 14.20 4.53 -11.43
CA THR A 28 14.99 3.36 -11.81
C THR A 28 14.50 2.11 -11.08
N CYS A 29 14.30 2.17 -9.75
CA CYS A 29 13.85 1.02 -8.98
C CYS A 29 12.38 0.66 -9.28
N SER A 30 11.56 1.58 -9.80
CA SER A 30 10.16 1.34 -10.14
C SER A 30 9.95 0.81 -11.55
N THR A 31 11.02 0.49 -12.29
CA THR A 31 11.00 0.17 -13.73
C THR A 31 10.60 1.32 -14.67
N GLY A 32 10.52 2.56 -14.18
CA GLY A 32 10.19 3.72 -15.01
C GLY A 32 11.36 4.20 -15.88
N GLY A 33 12.57 4.24 -15.33
CA GLY A 33 13.81 4.52 -16.09
C GLY A 33 13.85 5.87 -16.82
N HIS A 34 13.13 6.89 -16.32
CA HIS A 34 12.91 8.15 -17.05
C HIS A 34 14.11 9.10 -17.10
N MET A 35 15.05 8.98 -16.17
CA MET A 35 16.24 9.81 -16.09
C MET A 35 17.48 8.91 -16.15
N PRO A 36 18.20 8.84 -17.28
CA PRO A 36 19.47 8.14 -17.32
C PRO A 36 20.57 8.95 -16.63
N ILE A 37 21.62 8.27 -16.18
CA ILE A 37 22.88 8.91 -15.78
C ILE A 37 23.52 9.57 -17.02
N PRO A 38 24.23 10.71 -16.89
CA PRO A 38 24.88 11.37 -18.02
C PRO A 38 25.81 10.45 -18.83
N ASP A 39 25.80 10.58 -20.15
CA ASP A 39 26.57 9.71 -21.06
C ASP A 39 28.10 9.85 -20.93
N ASP A 40 28.58 10.95 -20.34
CA ASP A 40 29.99 11.19 -20.02
C ASP A 40 30.45 10.47 -18.74
N SER A 41 29.55 9.74 -18.08
CA SER A 41 29.84 9.03 -16.85
C SER A 41 30.71 7.79 -17.08
N PRO A 42 31.63 7.47 -16.15
CA PRO A 42 32.37 6.22 -16.17
C PRO A 42 31.48 4.96 -16.29
N GLU A 43 31.92 3.96 -17.06
CA GLU A 43 31.19 2.70 -17.30
C GLU A 43 30.76 1.97 -16.02
N TRP A 44 31.58 2.05 -14.96
CA TRP A 44 31.27 1.41 -13.68
C TRP A 44 30.01 2.00 -13.02
N LEU A 45 29.65 3.26 -13.29
CA LEU A 45 28.42 3.88 -12.79
C LEU A 45 27.19 3.27 -13.45
N PHE A 46 27.27 2.94 -14.74
CA PHE A 46 26.21 2.23 -15.46
C PHE A 46 26.04 0.82 -14.92
N GLY A 47 27.14 0.08 -14.75
CA GLY A 47 27.11 -1.27 -14.15
C GLY A 47 26.55 -1.27 -12.73
N LEU A 48 26.96 -0.31 -11.90
CA LEU A 48 26.45 -0.16 -10.55
C LEU A 48 24.96 0.17 -10.53
N THR A 49 24.52 1.07 -11.41
CA THR A 49 23.09 1.42 -11.56
C THR A 49 22.27 0.22 -12.00
N GLY A 50 22.80 -0.59 -12.93
CA GLY A 50 22.19 -1.85 -13.34
C GLY A 50 22.05 -2.83 -12.18
N PHE A 51 23.06 -2.94 -11.30
CA PHE A 51 22.98 -3.76 -10.09
C PHE A 51 21.92 -3.26 -9.10
N PHE A 52 21.85 -1.95 -8.88
CA PHE A 52 20.81 -1.34 -8.04
C PHE A 52 19.41 -1.57 -8.60
N ALA A 53 19.24 -1.49 -9.93
CA ALA A 53 17.99 -1.77 -10.60
C ALA A 53 17.61 -3.26 -10.49
N ALA A 54 18.55 -4.17 -10.74
CA ALA A 54 18.31 -5.61 -10.73
C ALA A 54 17.77 -6.13 -9.38
N LEU A 55 18.26 -5.59 -8.25
CA LEU A 55 17.77 -5.93 -6.91
C LEU A 55 16.64 -5.00 -6.44
N GLY A 56 16.66 -3.74 -6.85
CA GLY A 56 15.69 -2.73 -6.43
C GLY A 56 14.30 -2.97 -6.99
N VAL A 57 14.20 -3.44 -8.23
CA VAL A 57 12.92 -3.73 -8.89
C VAL A 57 12.15 -4.85 -8.18
N PRO A 58 12.73 -6.05 -7.94
CA PRO A 58 12.04 -7.09 -7.17
C PRO A 58 11.68 -6.65 -5.75
N LEU A 59 12.59 -5.93 -5.08
CA LEU A 59 12.35 -5.45 -3.72
C LEU A 59 11.16 -4.48 -3.66
N MET A 60 11.06 -3.56 -4.62
CA MET A 60 9.93 -2.66 -4.71
C MET A 60 8.65 -3.42 -5.08
N GLY A 61 8.73 -4.43 -5.94
CA GLY A 61 7.61 -5.32 -6.27
C GLY A 61 7.03 -6.01 -5.03
N VAL A 62 7.88 -6.56 -4.16
CA VAL A 62 7.45 -7.17 -2.88
C VAL A 62 6.80 -6.14 -1.96
N ALA A 63 7.37 -4.93 -1.86
CA ALA A 63 6.81 -3.86 -1.03
C ALA A 63 5.45 -3.37 -1.55
N MET A 64 5.27 -3.24 -2.87
CA MET A 64 3.98 -2.89 -3.46
C MET A 64 2.97 -4.02 -3.30
N GLY A 65 3.40 -5.28 -3.39
CA GLY A 65 2.57 -6.45 -3.14
C GLY A 65 2.06 -6.50 -1.70
N SER A 66 2.92 -6.20 -0.71
CA SER A 66 2.50 -6.16 0.69
C SER A 66 1.56 -4.98 0.99
N LEU A 67 1.77 -3.82 0.38
CA LEU A 67 0.81 -2.72 0.45
C LEU A 67 -0.54 -3.11 -0.17
N GLY A 68 -0.54 -3.79 -1.32
CA GLY A 68 -1.75 -4.31 -1.94
C GLY A 68 -2.50 -5.29 -1.04
N ALA A 69 -1.79 -6.23 -0.42
CA ALA A 69 -2.36 -7.19 0.52
C ALA A 69 -2.98 -6.50 1.75
N LEU A 70 -2.27 -5.55 2.36
CA LEU A 70 -2.79 -4.75 3.47
C LEU A 70 -4.10 -4.02 3.11
N LEU A 71 -4.18 -3.48 1.90
CA LEU A 71 -5.40 -2.80 1.43
C LEU A 71 -6.55 -3.79 1.17
N MET A 72 -6.24 -5.01 0.74
CA MET A 72 -7.24 -6.07 0.51
C MET A 72 -7.78 -6.63 1.83
N GLU A 73 -6.93 -6.91 2.82
CA GLU A 73 -7.35 -7.42 4.13
C GLU A 73 -8.40 -6.51 4.79
N ARG A 74 -8.22 -5.19 4.68
CA ARG A 74 -9.18 -4.19 5.18
C ARG A 74 -10.55 -4.24 4.48
N ARG A 75 -10.61 -4.76 3.26
CA ARG A 75 -11.83 -4.85 2.47
C ARG A 75 -12.62 -6.10 2.85
N ASP A 76 -11.93 -7.22 3.05
CA ASP A 76 -12.58 -8.46 3.48
C ASP A 76 -13.29 -8.26 4.83
N ASP A 77 -12.67 -7.55 5.77
CA ASP A 77 -13.29 -7.18 7.06
C ASP A 77 -14.58 -6.35 6.88
N LEU A 78 -14.64 -5.48 5.87
CA LEU A 78 -15.81 -4.63 5.60
C LEU A 78 -16.94 -5.40 4.92
N ASP A 79 -16.61 -6.33 4.04
CA ASP A 79 -17.58 -7.20 3.39
C ASP A 79 -18.17 -8.19 4.41
N GLU A 80 -17.36 -8.72 5.33
CA GLU A 80 -17.83 -9.56 6.45
C GLU A 80 -18.67 -8.76 7.46
N LEU A 81 -18.26 -7.53 7.83
CA LEU A 81 -19.08 -6.64 8.68
C LEU A 81 -20.41 -6.30 8.03
N LYS A 82 -20.42 -6.07 6.72
CA LYS A 82 -21.65 -5.79 5.98
C LYS A 82 -22.56 -7.01 5.99
N GLU A 83 -22.02 -8.21 5.82
CA GLU A 83 -22.79 -9.46 5.92
C GLU A 83 -23.38 -9.66 7.32
N VAL A 84 -22.64 -9.35 8.39
CA VAL A 84 -23.16 -9.41 9.78
C VAL A 84 -24.25 -8.35 10.04
N ILE A 85 -24.12 -7.15 9.48
CA ILE A 85 -25.14 -6.09 9.62
C ILE A 85 -26.40 -6.40 8.80
N GLU A 86 -26.25 -7.03 7.63
CA GLU A 86 -27.36 -7.43 6.75
C GLU A 86 -27.99 -8.77 7.15
N ALA A 87 -27.35 -9.55 8.01
CA ALA A 87 -27.91 -10.80 8.52
C ALA A 87 -29.19 -10.55 9.33
N ASP A 88 -30.18 -11.43 9.16
CA ASP A 88 -31.43 -11.36 9.91
C ASP A 88 -31.17 -11.55 11.41
N VAL A 89 -31.75 -10.66 12.23
CA VAL A 89 -31.59 -10.68 13.69
C VAL A 89 -32.21 -11.94 14.27
N THR A 90 -31.48 -12.62 15.15
CA THR A 90 -31.93 -13.87 15.73
C THR A 90 -33.02 -13.66 16.79
N ALA A 91 -33.86 -14.68 17.03
CA ALA A 91 -34.95 -14.59 18.01
C ALA A 91 -34.48 -14.31 19.45
N GLU A 92 -33.22 -14.64 19.76
CA GLU A 92 -32.60 -14.37 21.06
C GLU A 92 -32.18 -12.89 21.18
N GLU A 93 -31.66 -12.30 20.10
CA GLU A 93 -31.34 -10.87 20.03
C GLU A 93 -32.58 -9.99 20.01
N LEU A 94 -33.68 -10.44 19.37
CA LEU A 94 -34.98 -9.78 19.44
C LEU A 94 -35.52 -9.71 20.88
N LEU A 95 -35.38 -10.79 21.65
CA LEU A 95 -35.75 -10.82 23.07
C LEU A 95 -34.92 -9.86 23.93
N ASP A 96 -33.63 -9.71 23.62
CA ASP A 96 -32.78 -8.74 24.30
C ASP A 96 -33.12 -7.29 23.91
N LEU A 97 -33.43 -7.03 22.64
CA LEU A 97 -33.93 -5.72 22.18
C LEU A 97 -35.25 -5.34 22.87
N GLN A 98 -36.15 -6.31 23.05
CA GLN A 98 -37.39 -6.15 23.77
C GLN A 98 -37.15 -5.78 25.25
N ARG A 99 -36.13 -6.40 25.87
CA ARG A 99 -35.71 -6.09 27.24
C ARG A 99 -35.13 -4.68 27.38
N PHE A 100 -34.46 -4.17 26.35
CA PHE A 100 -33.96 -2.79 26.31
C PHE A 100 -35.04 -1.78 25.88
N GLY A 101 -36.24 -2.23 25.51
CA GLY A 101 -37.35 -1.38 25.08
C GLY A 101 -37.19 -0.82 23.66
N LEU A 102 -36.40 -1.50 22.82
CA LEU A 102 -36.12 -1.14 21.42
C LEU A 102 -36.92 -2.00 20.41
N GLU A 103 -37.68 -2.98 20.90
CA GLU A 103 -38.56 -3.86 20.13
C GLU A 103 -39.87 -4.03 20.91
N ASP A 104 -41.02 -4.01 20.24
CA ASP A 104 -42.37 -3.99 20.84
C ASP A 104 -43.13 -5.32 20.71
N GLY A 105 -42.45 -6.37 20.20
CA GLY A 105 -42.97 -7.73 20.10
C GLY A 105 -43.68 -8.06 18.79
N ASP A 106 -43.55 -7.22 17.77
CA ASP A 106 -44.01 -7.52 16.41
C ASP A 106 -43.02 -8.37 15.60
N GLY A 107 -41.80 -8.60 16.13
CA GLY A 107 -40.75 -9.36 15.47
C GLY A 107 -39.97 -8.57 14.42
N GLU A 108 -40.21 -7.27 14.29
CA GLU A 108 -39.44 -6.34 13.47
C GLU A 108 -38.69 -5.33 14.36
N ILE A 109 -37.55 -4.84 13.87
CA ILE A 109 -36.81 -3.81 14.59
C ILE A 109 -37.47 -2.47 14.28
N ASP A 110 -38.00 -1.82 15.32
CA ASP A 110 -38.58 -0.49 15.18
C ASP A 110 -37.45 0.50 14.85
N ARG A 111 -37.29 0.82 13.57
CA ARG A 111 -36.35 1.84 13.10
C ARG A 111 -36.93 3.21 13.45
N ALA A 112 -36.90 3.55 14.73
CA ALA A 112 -37.19 4.89 15.19
C ALA A 112 -36.19 5.88 14.55
N GLU A 113 -36.72 7.00 14.06
CA GLU A 113 -36.04 8.12 13.39
C GLU A 113 -34.63 8.48 13.92
#